data_AF-A0A9N9EVH2-F1
#
_entry.id   AF-A0A9N9EVH2-F1
#
_cell.length_a   1.000
_cell.length_b   1.000
_cell.length_c   1.000
_cell.angle_alpha   90.00
_cell.angle_beta   90.00
_cell.angle_gamma   90.00
#
_symmetry.space_group_name_H-M   'P 1'
#
loop_
_entity.id
_entity.type
_entity.pdbx_description
1 polymer ?
#
loop_
_entity_poly.entity_id
_entity_poly.type
_entity_poly.pdbx_seq_one_letter_code
_entity_poly.pdbx_strand_id
1 'polypeptide(L)'
;FWALADGIDTQENMIRCMLNNYSTSGFWRSWHRSYYRWLVRYIYVPLGGNKRPVINILAVFTFVAIWHDISLQLLAWGWLIWLFILPEKICTIIFSPQKWGNWTYYRHLCALGGVGNLIMMWMANLIGFAVGLDGMNVLFTNIFMTSRGKYRLISLALACVGIFSAVQIMFEVREEEKRRDFNPEIRY
;
A
#
# COMPACT_ATOMS: atom_id res chain seq x y z
N PHE A 1 -25.27 9.95 -1.03
CA PHE A 1 -26.56 10.53 -0.61
C PHE A 1 -27.43 10.83 -1.81
N TRP A 2 -27.04 11.73 -2.72
CA TRP A 2 -27.83 12.05 -3.92
C TRP A 2 -28.16 10.83 -4.80
N ALA A 3 -27.16 10.00 -5.12
CA ALA A 3 -27.42 8.78 -5.89
C ALA A 3 -28.39 7.81 -5.19
N LEU A 4 -28.28 7.67 -3.87
CA LEU A 4 -29.20 6.86 -3.06
C LEU A 4 -30.62 7.45 -3.05
N ALA A 5 -30.75 8.78 -3.02
CA ALA A 5 -32.04 9.45 -3.14
C ALA A 5 -32.70 9.20 -4.51
N ASP A 6 -31.89 9.04 -5.56
CA ASP A 6 -32.33 8.64 -6.90
C ASP A 6 -32.53 7.11 -7.06
N GLY A 7 -32.41 6.34 -5.97
CA GLY A 7 -32.56 4.87 -5.98
C GLY A 7 -31.38 4.11 -6.60
N ILE A 8 -30.25 4.79 -6.84
CA ILE A 8 -29.04 4.21 -7.41
C ILE A 8 -28.05 3.91 -6.28
N ASP A 9 -27.77 2.63 -6.06
CA ASP A 9 -26.73 2.20 -5.15
C ASP A 9 -25.36 2.25 -5.83
N THR A 10 -24.61 3.31 -5.56
CA THR A 10 -23.27 3.52 -6.12
C THR A 10 -22.23 2.75 -5.34
N GLN A 11 -21.22 2.24 -6.04
CA GLN A 11 -20.11 1.55 -5.38
C GLN A 11 -19.38 2.44 -4.39
N GLU A 12 -19.15 1.90 -3.20
CA GLU A 12 -18.40 2.56 -2.15
C GLU A 12 -16.92 2.71 -2.55
N ASN A 13 -16.40 3.93 -2.43
CA ASN A 13 -15.06 4.26 -2.89
C ASN A 13 -13.96 3.85 -1.89
N MET A 14 -14.32 3.66 -0.62
CA MET A 14 -13.43 3.28 0.48
C MET A 14 -14.07 2.15 1.27
N ILE A 15 -13.81 0.91 0.87
CA ILE A 15 -14.41 -0.28 1.51
C ILE A 15 -13.88 -0.56 2.93
N ARG A 16 -12.77 0.07 3.30
CA ARG A 16 -12.09 -0.09 4.58
C ARG A 16 -11.44 1.23 4.95
N CYS A 17 -11.27 1.46 6.25
CA CYS A 17 -10.45 2.56 6.74
C CYS A 17 -9.02 2.45 6.16
N MET A 18 -8.47 3.56 5.71
CA MET A 18 -7.20 3.56 4.96
C MET A 18 -6.00 3.16 5.81
N LEU A 19 -6.06 3.49 7.10
CA LEU A 19 -5.10 3.05 8.10
C LEU A 19 -5.15 1.54 8.36
N ASN A 20 -6.20 0.85 7.90
CA ASN A 20 -6.44 -0.57 8.12
C ASN A 20 -5.86 -1.46 6.99
N ASN A 21 -4.77 -1.02 6.35
CA ASN A 21 -4.11 -1.74 5.25
C ASN A 21 -2.61 -1.90 5.54
N TYR A 22 -2.17 -3.12 5.83
CA TYR A 22 -0.74 -3.46 6.00
C TYR A 22 -0.02 -3.82 4.69
N SER A 23 -0.78 -3.95 3.59
CA SER A 23 -0.29 -4.37 2.27
C SER A 23 -0.41 -3.20 1.29
N THR A 24 0.66 -2.90 0.58
CA THR A 24 0.69 -1.88 -0.48
C THR A 24 -0.28 -2.24 -1.59
N SER A 25 -0.28 -3.51 -2.02
CA SER A 25 -1.23 -4.04 -2.99
C SER A 25 -2.68 -3.95 -2.51
N GLY A 26 -2.94 -4.29 -1.24
CA GLY A 26 -4.28 -4.23 -0.63
C GLY A 26 -4.80 -2.79 -0.51
N PHE A 27 -3.91 -1.86 -0.15
CA PHE A 27 -4.21 -0.43 -0.13
C PHE A 27 -4.70 0.06 -1.48
N TRP A 28 -3.97 -0.20 -2.58
CA TRP A 28 -4.36 0.25 -3.93
C TRP A 28 -5.66 -0.36 -4.45
N ARG A 29 -6.04 -1.56 -3.99
CA ARG A 29 -7.32 -2.19 -4.33
C ARG A 29 -8.50 -1.58 -3.57
N SER A 30 -8.25 -1.07 -2.38
CA SER A 30 -9.27 -0.55 -1.46
C SER A 30 -9.42 0.97 -1.53
N TRP A 31 -8.34 1.68 -1.86
CA TRP A 31 -8.28 3.12 -2.05
C TRP A 31 -8.85 3.50 -3.41
N HIS A 32 -9.83 4.41 -3.41
CA HIS A 32 -10.52 4.84 -4.63
C HIS A 32 -11.01 3.66 -5.48
N ARG A 33 -11.76 2.74 -4.85
CA ARG A 33 -12.16 1.46 -5.46
C ARG A 33 -12.83 1.61 -6.83
N SER A 34 -13.69 2.61 -6.98
CA SER A 34 -14.37 2.89 -8.26
C SER A 34 -13.36 3.20 -9.38
N TYR A 35 -12.38 4.06 -9.09
CA TYR A 35 -11.30 4.42 -10.01
C TYR A 35 -10.34 3.25 -10.26
N TYR A 36 -9.97 2.49 -9.22
CA TYR A 36 -9.18 1.27 -9.37
C TYR A 36 -9.84 0.27 -10.34
N ARG A 37 -11.16 0.03 -10.21
CA ARG A 37 -11.89 -0.85 -11.14
C ARG A 37 -11.89 -0.30 -12.56
N TRP A 38 -12.00 1.02 -12.72
CA TRP A 38 -11.90 1.67 -14.03
C TRP A 38 -10.53 1.46 -14.66
N LEU A 39 -9.44 1.71 -13.92
CA LEU A 39 -8.06 1.48 -14.38
C LEU A 39 -7.84 0.03 -14.79
N VAL A 40 -8.34 -0.92 -13.98
CA VAL A 40 -8.21 -2.35 -14.29
C VAL A 40 -8.96 -2.69 -15.59
N ARG A 41 -10.21 -2.23 -15.72
CA ARG A 41 -11.08 -2.57 -16.85
C ARG A 41 -10.62 -1.94 -18.17
N TYR A 42 -10.15 -0.70 -18.13
CA TYR A 42 -9.90 0.09 -19.33
C TYR A 42 -8.42 0.25 -19.70
N ILE A 43 -7.50 -0.03 -18.78
CA ILE A 43 -6.06 0.05 -19.04
C ILE A 43 -5.40 -1.31 -18.83
N TYR A 44 -5.51 -1.87 -17.63
CA TYR A 44 -4.75 -3.08 -17.27
C TYR A 44 -5.16 -4.31 -18.10
N VAL A 45 -6.46 -4.61 -18.21
CA VAL A 45 -6.97 -5.77 -18.95
C VAL A 45 -6.69 -5.64 -20.46
N PRO A 46 -6.98 -4.51 -21.13
CA PRO A 46 -6.68 -4.34 -22.56
C PRO A 46 -5.19 -4.46 -22.91
N LEU A 47 -4.28 -4.05 -22.02
CA LEU A 47 -2.83 -4.19 -22.23
C LEU A 47 -2.29 -5.62 -22.01
N GLY A 48 -3.18 -6.60 -21.82
CA GLY A 48 -2.82 -8.02 -21.68
C GLY A 48 -2.87 -8.54 -20.24
N GLY A 49 -3.36 -7.74 -19.29
CA GLY A 49 -3.60 -8.13 -17.90
C GLY A 49 -2.41 -8.84 -17.25
N ASN A 50 -2.66 -10.03 -16.70
CA ASN A 50 -1.65 -10.81 -15.98
C ASN A 50 -0.56 -11.44 -16.86
N LYS A 51 -0.65 -11.33 -18.20
CA LYS A 51 0.43 -11.81 -19.09
C LYS A 51 1.64 -10.86 -19.09
N ARG A 52 1.42 -9.57 -18.79
CA ARG A 52 2.46 -8.52 -18.79
C ARG A 52 2.32 -7.59 -17.57
N PRO A 53 2.31 -8.12 -16.34
CA PRO A 53 1.94 -7.36 -15.15
C PRO A 53 2.87 -6.17 -14.91
N VAL A 54 4.17 -6.32 -15.15
CA VAL A 54 5.17 -5.25 -14.98
C VAL A 54 4.84 -4.04 -15.85
N ILE A 55 4.70 -4.24 -17.16
CA ILE A 55 4.45 -3.16 -18.13
C ILE A 55 3.07 -2.54 -17.87
N ASN A 56 2.08 -3.38 -17.57
CA ASN A 56 0.71 -2.93 -17.37
C ASN A 56 0.56 -2.09 -16.11
N ILE A 57 1.21 -2.47 -15.01
CA ILE A 57 1.18 -1.67 -13.78
C ILE A 57 1.93 -0.35 -13.98
N LEU A 58 3.06 -0.35 -14.69
CA LEU A 58 3.80 0.88 -15.01
C LEU A 58 2.96 1.84 -15.87
N ALA A 59 2.24 1.32 -16.88
CA ALA A 59 1.32 2.09 -17.68
C ALA A 59 0.17 2.67 -16.85
N VAL A 60 -0.41 1.88 -15.95
CA VAL A 60 -1.47 2.32 -15.03
C VAL A 60 -0.97 3.46 -14.13
N PHE A 61 0.18 3.33 -13.47
CA PHE A 61 0.70 4.39 -12.60
C PHE A 61 1.12 5.64 -13.38
N THR A 62 1.63 5.48 -14.60
CA THR A 62 1.93 6.61 -15.49
C THR A 62 0.65 7.38 -15.84
N PHE A 63 -0.43 6.68 -16.18
CA PHE A 63 -1.73 7.31 -16.41
C PHE A 63 -2.25 8.01 -15.14
N VAL A 64 -2.15 7.37 -13.98
CA VAL A 64 -2.58 7.96 -12.70
C VAL A 64 -1.81 9.26 -12.40
N ALA A 65 -0.49 9.29 -12.63
CA ALA A 65 0.31 10.48 -12.44
C ALA A 65 -0.17 11.63 -13.35
N ILE A 66 -0.31 11.35 -14.66
CA ILE A 66 -0.79 12.33 -15.64
C ILE A 66 -2.22 12.80 -15.34
N TRP A 67 -3.09 11.91 -14.88
CA TRP A 67 -4.46 12.22 -14.52
C TRP A 67 -4.56 13.17 -13.33
N HIS A 68 -3.61 13.09 -12.38
CA HIS A 68 -3.56 13.99 -11.23
C HIS A 68 -2.97 15.36 -11.59
N ASP A 69 -1.76 15.40 -12.17
CA ASP A 69 -1.11 16.62 -12.64
C ASP A 69 0.12 16.26 -13.52
N ILE A 70 0.47 17.13 -14.47
CA ILE A 70 1.62 16.94 -15.39
C ILE A 70 2.93 17.40 -14.68
N SER A 71 3.12 16.96 -13.44
CA SER A 71 4.34 17.18 -12.69
C SER A 71 5.26 15.97 -12.81
N LEU A 72 6.52 16.20 -13.20
CA LEU A 72 7.55 15.17 -13.25
C LEU A 72 7.75 14.50 -11.87
N GLN A 73 7.47 15.21 -10.78
CA GLN A 73 7.56 14.66 -9.43
C GLN A 73 6.51 13.57 -9.18
N LEU A 74 5.27 13.76 -9.67
CA LEU A 74 4.21 12.77 -9.57
C LEU A 74 4.46 11.56 -10.47
N LEU A 75 5.03 11.78 -11.64
CA LEU A 75 5.44 10.68 -12.51
C LEU A 75 6.52 9.81 -11.84
N ALA A 76 7.55 10.45 -11.26
CA ALA A 76 8.58 9.76 -10.50
C ALA A 76 8.00 9.01 -9.29
N TRP A 77 7.04 9.61 -8.58
CA TRP A 77 6.30 8.95 -7.50
C TRP A 77 5.57 7.70 -7.98
N GLY A 78 4.84 7.76 -9.10
CA GLY A 78 4.11 6.61 -9.65
C GLY A 78 5.04 5.44 -9.96
N TRP A 79 6.22 5.71 -10.50
CA TRP A 79 7.24 4.68 -10.76
C TRP A 79 7.89 4.15 -9.48
N LEU A 80 8.10 5.02 -8.48
CA LEU A 80 8.61 4.61 -7.17
C LEU A 80 7.63 3.66 -6.45
N ILE A 81 6.33 3.95 -6.50
CA ILE A 81 5.29 3.07 -5.95
C ILE A 81 5.32 1.72 -6.66
N TRP A 82 5.42 1.70 -7.99
CA TRP A 82 5.54 0.45 -8.75
C TRP A 82 6.76 -0.37 -8.30
N LEU A 83 7.91 0.29 -8.14
CA LEU A 83 9.14 -0.34 -7.64
C LEU A 83 8.94 -0.91 -6.23
N PHE A 84 8.25 -0.21 -5.34
CA PHE A 84 7.99 -0.64 -3.95
C PHE A 84 6.97 -1.78 -3.83
N ILE A 85 6.15 -2.03 -4.84
CA ILE A 85 5.29 -3.21 -4.89
C ILE A 85 6.11 -4.48 -5.19
N LEU A 86 7.25 -4.39 -5.88
CA LEU A 86 8.04 -5.57 -6.24
C LEU A 86 8.58 -6.34 -5.02
N PRO A 87 9.21 -5.70 -4.01
CA PRO A 87 9.61 -6.37 -2.78
C PRO A 87 8.46 -7.10 -2.10
N GLU A 88 7.27 -6.48 -2.02
CA GLU A 88 6.08 -7.10 -1.44
C GLU A 88 5.72 -8.41 -2.17
N LYS A 89 5.71 -8.38 -3.51
CA LYS A 89 5.42 -9.56 -4.34
C LYS A 89 6.47 -10.65 -4.18
N ILE A 90 7.75 -10.28 -4.23
CA ILE A 90 8.87 -11.22 -4.09
C ILE A 90 8.82 -11.89 -2.71
N CYS A 91 8.65 -11.12 -1.64
CA CYS A 91 8.51 -11.65 -0.28
C CYS A 91 7.30 -12.58 -0.15
N THR A 92 6.17 -12.25 -0.79
CA THR A 92 4.97 -13.12 -0.77
C THR A 92 5.21 -14.46 -1.47
N ILE A 93 6.04 -14.47 -2.53
CA ILE A 93 6.42 -15.70 -3.25
C ILE A 93 7.40 -16.54 -2.42
N ILE A 94 8.44 -15.91 -1.86
CA ILE A 94 9.47 -16.59 -1.05
C ILE A 94 8.89 -17.14 0.25
N PHE A 95 8.12 -16.31 0.96
CA PHE A 95 7.48 -16.62 2.23
C PHE A 95 6.01 -16.99 2.03
N SER A 96 5.76 -17.88 1.07
CA SER A 96 4.43 -18.37 0.74
C SER A 96 3.78 -19.08 1.96
N PRO A 97 2.50 -18.80 2.27
CA PRO A 97 1.77 -19.45 3.37
C PRO A 97 1.74 -20.98 3.26
N GLN A 98 1.74 -21.51 2.03
CA GLN A 98 1.71 -22.94 1.76
C GLN A 98 2.96 -23.66 2.28
N LYS A 99 4.12 -22.97 2.29
CA LYS A 99 5.40 -23.55 2.70
C LYS A 99 5.75 -23.23 4.16
N TRP A 100 5.34 -22.07 4.66
CA TRP A 100 5.78 -21.55 5.97
C TRP A 100 4.65 -21.39 6.99
N GLY A 101 3.40 -21.68 6.62
CA GLY A 101 2.21 -21.40 7.45
C GLY A 101 2.16 -22.12 8.80
N ASN A 102 2.81 -23.28 8.93
CA ASN A 102 2.86 -24.02 10.20
C ASN A 102 3.86 -23.45 11.20
N TRP A 103 4.69 -22.47 10.81
CA TRP A 103 5.69 -21.90 11.71
C TRP A 103 5.06 -20.83 12.61
N THR A 104 5.17 -21.00 13.93
CA THR A 104 4.57 -20.08 14.92
C THR A 104 5.01 -18.62 14.75
N TYR A 105 6.24 -18.40 14.28
CA TYR A 105 6.78 -17.05 14.06
C TYR A 105 6.47 -16.48 12.67
N TYR A 106 5.81 -17.24 11.78
CA TYR A 106 5.46 -16.79 10.44
C TYR A 106 4.60 -15.51 10.46
N ARG A 107 3.63 -15.44 11.38
CA ARG A 107 2.80 -14.25 11.58
C ARG A 107 3.63 -13.01 11.94
N HIS A 108 4.67 -13.16 12.76
CA HIS A 108 5.56 -12.06 13.12
C HIS A 108 6.44 -11.63 11.95
N LEU A 109 6.95 -12.58 11.16
CA LEU A 109 7.69 -12.28 9.93
C LEU A 109 6.83 -11.50 8.93
N CYS A 110 5.60 -11.93 8.69
CA CYS A 110 4.65 -11.22 7.83
C CYS A 110 4.34 -9.81 8.36
N ALA A 111 4.25 -9.64 9.68
CA ALA A 111 4.00 -8.33 10.27
C ALA A 111 5.21 -7.39 10.10
N LEU A 112 6.44 -7.88 10.24
CA LEU A 112 7.65 -7.12 9.92
C LEU A 112 7.63 -6.67 8.45
N GLY A 113 7.24 -7.56 7.53
CA GLY A 113 7.03 -7.21 6.13
C GLY A 113 5.95 -6.13 5.93
N GLY A 114 4.85 -6.22 6.67
CA GLY A 114 3.78 -5.22 6.68
C GLY A 114 4.25 -3.84 7.18
N VAL A 115 5.07 -3.79 8.24
CA VAL A 115 5.70 -2.54 8.69
C VAL A 115 6.57 -1.95 7.59
N GLY A 116 7.38 -2.78 6.93
CA GLY A 116 8.19 -2.36 5.78
C GLY A 116 7.35 -1.76 4.66
N ASN A 117 6.24 -2.41 4.27
CA ASN A 117 5.32 -1.92 3.25
C ASN A 117 4.72 -0.55 3.61
N LEU A 118 4.28 -0.37 4.85
CA LEU A 118 3.73 0.89 5.33
C LEU A 118 4.76 2.02 5.28
N ILE A 119 5.98 1.76 5.77
CA ILE A 119 7.07 2.74 5.72
C ILE A 119 7.42 3.10 4.27
N MET A 120 7.54 2.11 3.39
CA MET A 120 7.79 2.35 1.96
C MET A 120 6.70 3.20 1.32
N MET A 121 5.42 2.93 1.61
CA MET A 121 4.30 3.71 1.10
C MET A 121 4.34 5.16 1.60
N TRP A 122 4.57 5.36 2.90
CA TRP A 122 4.67 6.71 3.46
C TRP A 122 5.87 7.48 2.93
N MET A 123 7.03 6.81 2.78
CA MET A 123 8.21 7.40 2.17
C MET A 123 7.95 7.82 0.72
N ALA A 124 7.32 6.96 -0.09
CA ALA A 124 6.96 7.32 -1.45
C ALA A 124 6.06 8.55 -1.48
N ASN A 125 4.99 8.57 -0.68
CA ASN A 125 4.08 9.71 -0.62
C ASN A 125 4.77 10.99 -0.13
N LEU A 126 5.71 10.88 0.81
CA LEU A 126 6.48 12.02 1.29
C LEU A 126 7.36 12.60 0.17
N ILE A 127 8.04 11.74 -0.60
CA ILE A 127 8.84 12.14 -1.77
C ILE A 127 7.96 12.78 -2.84
N GLY A 128 6.83 12.15 -3.16
CA GLY A 128 5.97 12.53 -4.28
C GLY A 128 5.18 13.82 -4.07
N PHE A 129 4.72 14.08 -2.84
CA PHE A 129 3.76 15.15 -2.57
C PHE A 129 4.23 16.20 -1.55
N ALA A 130 5.23 15.91 -0.71
CA ALA A 130 5.54 16.78 0.43
C ALA A 130 6.94 17.40 0.37
N VAL A 131 7.99 16.58 0.27
CA VAL A 131 9.38 17.03 0.53
C VAL A 131 10.35 16.81 -0.63
N GLY A 132 9.97 16.03 -1.65
CA GLY A 132 10.87 15.69 -2.76
C GLY A 132 12.06 14.82 -2.33
N LEU A 133 13.01 14.60 -3.25
CA LEU A 133 14.22 13.82 -2.99
C LEU A 133 15.20 14.56 -2.05
N ASP A 134 15.33 15.87 -2.24
CA ASP A 134 16.24 16.70 -1.43
C ASP A 134 15.78 16.78 0.03
N GLY A 135 14.48 16.98 0.25
CA GLY A 135 13.92 16.97 1.59
C GLY A 135 14.04 15.60 2.26
N MET A 136 13.94 14.50 1.51
CA MET A 136 14.22 13.17 2.05
C MET A 136 15.67 13.01 2.50
N ASN A 137 16.64 13.45 1.69
CA ASN A 137 18.05 13.38 2.08
C ASN A 137 18.33 14.16 3.36
N VAL A 138 17.72 15.34 3.50
CA VAL A 138 17.81 16.13 4.73
C VAL A 138 17.19 15.39 5.92
N LEU A 139 16.03 14.76 5.75
CA LEU A 139 15.41 13.94 6.80
C LEU A 139 16.30 12.76 7.20
N PHE A 140 16.88 12.05 6.23
CA PHE A 140 17.81 10.95 6.47
C PHE A 140 19.04 11.40 7.26
N THR A 141 19.73 12.45 6.81
CA THR A 141 20.91 12.99 7.50
C THR A 141 20.57 13.44 8.93
N ASN A 142 19.40 14.04 9.11
CA ASN A 142 18.92 14.49 10.41
C ASN A 142 18.62 13.33 11.39
N ILE A 143 18.12 12.21 10.90
CA ILE A 143 17.81 11.03 11.72
C ILE A 143 19.10 10.26 12.06
N PHE A 144 19.98 10.04 11.08
CA PHE A 144 21.11 9.13 11.23
C PHE A 144 22.45 9.80 11.55
N MET A 145 22.71 11.02 11.06
CA MET A 145 24.04 11.64 11.15
C MET A 145 24.16 12.78 12.18
N THR A 146 23.08 13.19 12.82
CA THR A 146 23.11 14.31 13.78
C THR A 146 23.20 13.82 15.23
N SER A 147 23.88 14.54 16.13
CA SER A 147 23.95 14.19 17.57
C SER A 147 22.58 14.13 18.25
N ARG A 148 21.64 15.00 17.85
CA ARG A 148 20.21 14.92 18.23
C ARG A 148 19.44 13.82 17.50
N GLY A 149 20.02 13.23 16.46
CA GLY A 149 19.46 12.15 15.66
C GLY A 149 19.23 10.88 16.48
N LYS A 150 20.01 10.64 17.54
CA LYS A 150 19.79 9.51 18.46
C LYS A 150 18.36 9.49 19.05
N TYR A 151 17.84 10.63 19.49
CA TYR A 151 16.47 10.72 20.01
C TYR A 151 15.41 10.50 18.91
N ARG A 152 15.68 10.99 17.69
CA ARG A 152 14.80 10.77 16.53
C ARG A 152 14.78 9.30 16.11
N LEU A 153 15.94 8.63 16.14
CA LEU A 153 16.06 7.20 15.87
C LEU A 153 15.30 6.38 16.91
N ILE A 154 15.41 6.73 18.19
CA ILE A 154 14.62 6.08 19.26
C ILE A 154 13.12 6.29 19.01
N SER A 155 12.69 7.51 18.67
CA SER A 155 11.28 7.77 18.38
C SER A 155 10.78 6.99 17.16
N LEU A 156 11.61 6.83 16.13
CA LEU A 156 11.30 6.01 14.96
C LEU A 156 11.19 4.53 15.31
N ALA A 157 12.12 4.01 16.12
CA ALA A 157 12.07 2.63 16.59
C ALA A 157 10.80 2.36 17.41
N LEU A 158 10.42 3.26 18.31
CA LEU A 158 9.16 3.18 19.08
C LEU A 158 7.94 3.21 18.15
N ALA A 159 7.94 4.08 17.14
CA ALA A 159 6.88 4.12 16.13
C ALA A 159 6.78 2.79 15.37
N CYS A 160 7.90 2.20 14.95
CA CYS A 160 7.93 0.90 14.29
C CYS A 160 7.35 -0.22 15.17
N VAL A 161 7.61 -0.20 16.49
CA VAL A 161 6.99 -1.15 17.43
C VAL A 161 5.48 -0.93 17.52
N GLY A 162 5.03 0.32 17.60
CA GLY A 162 3.59 0.64 17.59
C GLY A 162 2.89 0.17 16.30
N ILE A 163 3.52 0.41 15.15
CA ILE A 163 3.02 -0.04 13.84
C ILE A 163 3.02 -1.56 13.76
N PHE A 164 4.05 -2.23 14.27
CA PHE A 164 4.09 -3.69 14.32
C PHE A 164 2.90 -4.26 15.10
N SER A 165 2.61 -3.71 16.28
CA SER A 165 1.43 -4.09 17.07
C SER A 165 0.13 -3.81 16.32
N ALA A 166 0.03 -2.67 15.62
CA ALA A 166 -1.13 -2.36 14.79
C ALA A 166 -1.31 -3.36 13.64
N VAL A 167 -0.24 -3.74 12.95
CA VAL A 167 -0.27 -4.75 11.89
C VAL A 167 -0.69 -6.12 12.44
N GLN A 168 -0.25 -6.49 13.65
CA GLN A 168 -0.71 -7.72 14.31
C GLN A 168 -2.21 -7.72 14.57
N ILE A 169 -2.76 -6.58 14.99
CA ILE A 169 -4.21 -6.39 15.17
C ILE A 169 -4.90 -6.52 13.81
N MET A 170 -4.39 -5.88 12.76
CA MET A 170 -4.98 -5.98 11.42
C MET A 170 -5.04 -7.43 10.93
N PHE A 171 -4.01 -8.24 11.19
CA PHE A 171 -4.06 -9.68 10.89
C PHE A 171 -5.15 -10.41 11.65
N GLU A 172 -5.33 -10.13 12.94
CA GLU A 172 -6.40 -10.74 13.73
C GLU A 172 -7.77 -10.40 13.15
N VAL A 173 -7.98 -9.13 12.79
CA VAL A 173 -9.23 -8.69 12.15
C VAL A 173 -9.46 -9.44 10.83
N ARG A 174 -8.42 -9.75 10.04
CA ARG A 174 -8.61 -10.54 8.79
C ARG A 174 -8.94 -12.00 9.06
N GLU A 175 -8.38 -12.59 10.10
CA GLU A 175 -8.75 -13.94 10.50
C GLU A 175 -10.18 -13.99 11.06
N GLU A 176 -10.60 -12.97 11.81
CA GLU A 176 -11.97 -12.84 12.28
C GLU A 176 -12.97 -12.67 11.12
N GLU A 177 -12.66 -11.80 10.14
CA GLU A 177 -13.47 -11.63 8.91
C GLU A 177 -13.65 -12.97 8.18
N LYS A 178 -12.58 -13.76 8.03
CA LYS A 178 -12.63 -15.10 7.42
C LYS A 178 -13.50 -16.07 8.22
N ARG A 179 -13.38 -16.08 9.56
CA ARG A 179 -14.19 -16.95 10.44
C ARG A 179 -15.68 -16.61 10.36
N ARG A 180 -16.01 -15.35 10.07
CA ARG A 180 -17.39 -14.87 9.90
C ARG A 180 -17.91 -14.97 8.45
N ASP A 181 -17.12 -15.54 7.54
CA ASP A 181 -17.38 -15.54 6.08
C ASP A 181 -17.73 -14.14 5.53
N PHE A 182 -17.16 -13.11 6.16
CA PHE A 182 -17.40 -11.73 5.79
C PHE A 182 -16.33 -11.26 4.82
N ASN A 183 -16.71 -11.06 3.56
CA ASN A 183 -15.82 -10.48 2.56
C ASN A 183 -16.33 -9.11 2.07
N PRO A 184 -15.72 -8.00 2.51
CA PRO A 184 -16.11 -6.66 2.05
C PRO A 184 -15.76 -6.41 0.57
N GLU A 185 -14.94 -7.25 -0.06
CA GLU A 185 -14.68 -7.16 -1.51
C GLU A 185 -15.83 -7.77 -2.35
N ILE A 186 -16.68 -8.61 -1.79
CA ILE A 186 -17.78 -9.29 -2.51
C ILE A 186 -19.14 -8.59 -2.32
N ARG A 187 -19.28 -7.71 -1.31
CA ARG A 187 -20.38 -6.72 -1.35
C ARG A 187 -20.14 -5.83 -2.58
N TYR A 188 -21.05 -5.93 -3.55
CA TYR A 188 -21.16 -5.18 -4.83
C TYR A 188 -20.45 -5.73 -6.08
#